data_AF-A0A498DVQ7-F1
#
_entry.id   AF-A0A498DVQ7-F1
#
_cell.length_a   1.000
_cell.length_b   1.000
_cell.length_c   1.000
_cell.angle_alpha   90.00
_cell.angle_beta   90.00
_cell.angle_gamma   90.00
#
_symmetry.space_group_name_H-M   'P 1'
#
loop_
_entity.id
_entity.type
_entity.pdbx_description
1 polymer ?
#
loop_
_entity_poly.entity_id
_entity_poly.type
_entity_poly.pdbx_seq_one_letter_code
_entity_poly.pdbx_strand_id
1 'polypeptide(L)'
;MAVSGDSMAAEGRGTARDVVADGLRRRIAQGELRVGQQIPTQAELGEQFSAPRGAVRRALELLENEGLIKRARQGTPAEVVQRVPDHPDPDADAGDASVGRRHQPRTAGLELTDRVARAFRSPHVRIDAYCASGETLASALAGPVVAVTAGEQRPLSLRVRILLPDPDNALALPQVVGDPQDSRPRARLREVTEHIWGSLRHSLRMLEVRELVPEVRVEARKVSITPTQRVFVLNGEEVLTGHYQVLPRRVELSRDPMEIYDMLGLDGILFRHTAVPGDQVTEAYVEQTKLWFDSLWDTIARPMEP
;
A
#
# COMPACT_ATOMS: atom_id res chain seq x y z
N MET A 1 8.27 -22.96 44.47
CA MET A 1 6.86 -22.74 44.05
C MET A 1 6.86 -22.54 42.55
N ALA A 2 6.33 -23.52 41.82
CA ALA A 2 5.91 -23.42 40.42
C ALA A 2 4.57 -22.63 40.37
N VAL A 3 3.95 -22.13 39.29
CA VAL A 3 3.88 -22.34 37.82
C VAL A 3 3.33 -20.99 37.25
N SER A 4 3.95 -20.36 36.24
CA SER A 4 3.58 -20.29 34.80
C SER A 4 2.17 -19.76 34.41
N GLY A 5 2.15 -19.05 33.26
CA GLY A 5 0.96 -18.70 32.46
C GLY A 5 1.08 -17.28 31.89
N ASP A 6 1.98 -17.04 30.93
CA ASP A 6 1.70 -17.09 29.49
C ASP A 6 0.72 -15.99 29.01
N SER A 7 1.26 -14.96 28.36
CA SER A 7 0.49 -13.96 27.59
C SER A 7 1.28 -13.59 26.34
N MET A 8 1.45 -14.60 25.48
CA MET A 8 1.70 -14.45 24.06
C MET A 8 0.56 -15.15 23.31
N ALA A 9 -0.28 -14.37 22.64
CA ALA A 9 -1.05 -14.71 21.42
C ALA A 9 -2.42 -13.99 21.40
N ALA A 10 -2.50 -12.89 20.64
CA ALA A 10 -3.76 -12.47 20.01
C ALA A 10 -3.46 -11.67 18.73
N GLU A 11 -2.65 -12.27 17.85
CA GLU A 11 -2.68 -11.94 16.42
C GLU A 11 -3.95 -12.53 15.79
N GLY A 12 -4.66 -11.73 14.98
CA GLY A 12 -5.22 -12.21 13.72
C GLY A 12 -6.46 -13.11 13.71
N ARG A 13 -7.27 -13.19 14.77
CA ARG A 13 -8.66 -13.69 14.66
C ARG A 13 -9.62 -12.56 14.95
N GLY A 14 -10.31 -12.07 13.92
CA GLY A 14 -11.44 -11.15 14.08
C GLY A 14 -12.39 -11.68 15.15
N THR A 15 -12.98 -10.78 15.96
CA THR A 15 -13.80 -11.22 17.10
C THR A 15 -14.96 -12.09 16.60
N ALA A 16 -15.52 -12.97 17.43
CA ALA A 16 -16.65 -13.82 17.02
C ALA A 16 -17.85 -13.00 16.48
N ARG A 17 -17.97 -11.73 16.87
CA ARG A 17 -18.92 -10.77 16.28
C ARG A 17 -18.58 -10.47 14.81
N ASP A 18 -17.31 -10.19 14.53
CA ASP A 18 -16.83 -9.80 13.20
C ASP A 18 -16.95 -10.97 12.22
N VAL A 19 -16.62 -12.19 12.65
CA VAL A 19 -16.78 -13.42 11.84
C VAL A 19 -18.24 -13.62 11.40
N VAL A 20 -19.20 -13.43 12.31
CA VAL A 20 -20.64 -13.55 11.99
C VAL A 20 -21.09 -12.42 11.07
N ALA A 21 -20.64 -11.19 11.32
CA ALA A 21 -20.99 -10.04 10.48
C ALA A 21 -20.44 -10.20 9.05
N ASP A 22 -19.17 -10.57 8.89
CA ASP A 22 -18.53 -10.80 7.59
C ASP A 22 -19.14 -11.98 6.84
N GLY A 23 -19.48 -13.05 7.57
CA GLY A 23 -20.22 -14.19 7.02
C GLY A 23 -21.55 -13.76 6.41
N LEU A 24 -22.35 -12.99 7.16
CA LEU A 24 -23.64 -12.49 6.67
C LEU A 24 -23.48 -11.47 5.53
N ARG A 25 -22.49 -10.57 5.59
CA ARG A 25 -22.20 -9.64 4.48
C ARG A 25 -21.93 -10.38 3.18
N ARG A 26 -21.11 -11.45 3.24
CA ARG A 26 -20.82 -12.27 2.05
C ARG A 26 -22.07 -12.93 1.48
N ARG A 27 -22.93 -13.51 2.32
CA ARG A 27 -24.18 -14.15 1.89
C ARG A 27 -25.17 -13.16 1.25
N ILE A 28 -25.25 -11.94 1.79
CA ILE A 28 -26.08 -10.88 1.19
C ILE A 28 -25.46 -10.40 -0.13
N ALA A 29 -24.14 -10.22 -0.19
CA ALA A 29 -23.43 -9.79 -1.41
C ALA A 29 -23.57 -10.81 -2.54
N GLN A 30 -23.36 -12.10 -2.25
CA GLN A 30 -23.48 -13.20 -3.21
C GLN A 30 -24.93 -13.49 -3.62
N GLY A 31 -25.90 -12.77 -3.07
CA GLY A 31 -27.32 -12.93 -3.38
C GLY A 31 -27.96 -14.19 -2.79
N GLU A 32 -27.27 -14.91 -1.91
CA GLU A 32 -27.81 -16.04 -1.14
C GLU A 32 -28.91 -15.58 -0.17
N LEU A 33 -28.77 -14.36 0.36
CA LEU A 33 -29.81 -13.64 1.10
C LEU A 33 -30.26 -12.43 0.29
N ARG A 34 -31.44 -12.53 -0.32
CA ARG A 34 -31.99 -11.49 -1.21
C ARG A 34 -32.66 -10.36 -0.41
N VAL A 35 -32.72 -9.16 -0.99
CA VAL A 35 -33.53 -8.05 -0.43
C VAL A 35 -34.98 -8.49 -0.29
N GLY A 36 -35.56 -8.25 0.88
CA GLY A 36 -36.88 -8.72 1.29
C GLY A 36 -36.90 -10.10 1.96
N GLN A 37 -35.76 -10.83 1.98
CA GLN A 37 -35.67 -12.14 2.62
C GLN A 37 -35.37 -12.02 4.12
N GLN A 38 -35.97 -12.93 4.90
CA GLN A 38 -35.68 -13.04 6.33
C GLN A 38 -34.33 -13.71 6.57
N ILE A 39 -33.57 -13.14 7.49
CA ILE A 39 -32.30 -13.66 7.99
C ILE A 39 -32.60 -14.79 9.00
N PRO A 40 -31.79 -15.87 9.01
CA PRO A 40 -31.90 -16.91 10.02
C PRO A 40 -31.89 -16.33 11.44
N THR A 41 -32.57 -17.02 12.36
CA THR A 41 -32.69 -16.59 13.75
C THR A 41 -31.33 -16.58 14.46
N GLN A 42 -31.25 -15.86 15.60
CA GLN A 42 -29.99 -15.80 16.38
C GLN A 42 -29.51 -17.18 16.85
N ALA A 43 -30.42 -18.13 17.06
CA ALA A 43 -30.07 -19.49 17.44
C ALA A 43 -29.42 -20.24 16.27
N GLU A 44 -30.05 -20.19 15.09
CA GLU A 44 -29.55 -20.82 13.87
C GLU A 44 -28.21 -20.22 13.42
N LEU A 45 -28.04 -18.90 13.54
CA LEU A 45 -26.76 -18.23 13.25
C LEU A 45 -25.67 -18.59 14.27
N GLY A 46 -26.04 -18.77 15.53
CA GLY A 46 -25.10 -19.23 16.57
C GLY A 46 -24.56 -20.63 16.28
N GLU A 47 -25.42 -21.52 15.78
CA GLU A 47 -25.04 -22.87 15.35
C GLU A 47 -24.21 -22.83 14.06
N GLN A 48 -24.67 -22.11 13.03
CA GLN A 48 -23.98 -22.02 11.73
C GLN A 48 -22.56 -21.46 11.83
N PHE A 49 -22.37 -20.43 12.66
CA PHE A 49 -21.07 -19.75 12.82
C PHE A 49 -20.30 -20.20 14.06
N SER A 50 -20.79 -21.20 14.80
CA SER A 50 -20.21 -21.65 16.08
C SER A 50 -19.92 -20.46 17.03
N ALA A 51 -20.87 -19.52 17.12
CA ALA A 51 -20.69 -18.24 17.79
C ALA A 51 -21.64 -18.06 18.99
N PRO A 52 -21.18 -17.45 20.10
CA PRO A 52 -22.06 -17.16 21.24
C PRO A 52 -23.22 -16.25 20.85
N ARG A 53 -24.42 -16.47 21.41
CA ARG A 53 -25.62 -15.64 21.15
C ARG A 53 -25.36 -14.13 21.31
N GLY A 54 -24.54 -13.73 22.28
CA GLY A 54 -24.16 -12.32 22.49
C GLY A 54 -23.24 -11.74 21.39
N ALA A 55 -22.48 -12.58 20.68
CA ALA A 55 -21.70 -12.17 19.51
C ALA A 55 -22.60 -12.03 18.27
N VAL A 56 -23.51 -13.00 18.07
CA VAL A 56 -24.52 -12.96 17.00
C VAL A 56 -25.42 -11.73 17.12
N ARG A 57 -25.91 -11.42 18.33
CA ARG A 57 -26.73 -10.24 18.59
C ARG A 57 -26.01 -8.94 18.19
N ARG A 58 -24.74 -8.78 18.61
CA ARG A 58 -23.91 -7.63 18.28
C ARG A 58 -23.59 -7.55 16.78
N ALA A 59 -23.43 -8.69 16.11
CA ALA A 59 -23.23 -8.74 14.66
C ALA A 59 -24.47 -8.25 13.91
N LEU A 60 -25.66 -8.68 14.35
CA LEU A 60 -26.91 -8.21 13.76
C LEU A 60 -27.17 -6.71 14.05
N GLU A 61 -26.82 -6.21 15.23
CA GLU A 61 -26.88 -4.77 15.54
C GLU A 61 -25.94 -3.96 14.63
N LEU A 62 -24.75 -4.51 14.33
CA LEU A 62 -23.80 -3.88 13.41
C LEU A 62 -24.37 -3.81 11.98
N LEU A 63 -24.94 -4.90 11.47
CA LEU A 63 -25.56 -4.94 10.14
C LEU A 63 -26.81 -4.04 10.04
N GLU A 64 -27.52 -3.86 11.15
CA GLU A 64 -28.67 -2.95 11.25
C GLU A 64 -28.22 -1.49 11.20
N ASN A 65 -27.15 -1.14 11.93
CA ASN A 65 -26.51 0.18 11.85
C ASN A 65 -25.91 0.48 10.47
N GLU A 66 -25.45 -0.55 9.76
CA GLU A 66 -24.98 -0.45 8.36
C GLU A 66 -26.12 -0.31 7.34
N GLY A 67 -27.38 -0.41 7.78
CA GLY A 67 -28.54 -0.31 6.89
C GLY A 67 -28.72 -1.51 5.97
N LEU A 68 -28.03 -2.63 6.22
CA LEU A 68 -28.14 -3.85 5.40
C LEU A 68 -29.39 -4.66 5.78
N ILE A 69 -29.81 -4.57 7.04
CA ILE A 69 -30.91 -5.34 7.60
C ILE A 69 -31.81 -4.41 8.43
N LYS A 70 -33.12 -4.65 8.46
CA LYS A 70 -34.06 -3.98 9.39
C LYS A 70 -34.71 -5.00 10.30
N ARG A 71 -35.01 -4.60 11.53
CA ARG A 71 -35.93 -5.34 12.40
C ARG A 71 -37.29 -4.65 12.40
N ALA A 72 -38.34 -5.38 12.01
CA ALA A 72 -39.69 -4.83 12.05
C ALA A 72 -40.20 -4.63 13.49
N ARG A 73 -39.88 -5.57 14.40
CA ARG A 73 -40.25 -5.56 15.84
C ARG A 73 -39.26 -6.38 16.66
N GLN A 74 -39.19 -6.13 17.97
CA GLN A 74 -38.40 -6.93 18.91
C GLN A 74 -38.89 -8.39 18.91
N GLY A 75 -38.01 -9.33 18.56
CA GLY A 75 -38.34 -10.77 18.49
C GLY A 75 -38.75 -11.29 17.10
N THR A 76 -38.78 -10.45 16.06
CA THR A 76 -39.04 -10.87 14.68
C THR A 76 -37.72 -11.09 13.91
N PRO A 77 -37.62 -12.09 13.01
CA PRO A 77 -36.45 -12.25 12.15
C PRO A 77 -36.13 -10.97 11.39
N ALA A 78 -34.86 -10.58 11.36
CA ALA A 78 -34.41 -9.40 10.62
C ALA A 78 -34.58 -9.64 9.12
N GLU A 79 -34.94 -8.62 8.36
CA GLU A 79 -35.14 -8.69 6.91
C GLU A 79 -34.01 -7.92 6.22
N VAL A 80 -33.45 -8.48 5.15
CA VAL A 80 -32.47 -7.80 4.31
C VAL A 80 -33.16 -6.65 3.59
N VAL A 81 -32.73 -5.41 3.84
CA VAL A 81 -33.33 -4.22 3.22
C VAL A 81 -32.52 -3.68 2.07
N GLN A 82 -31.24 -3.98 2.05
CA GLN A 82 -30.32 -3.53 1.04
C GLN A 82 -29.41 -4.70 0.69
N ARG A 83 -29.10 -4.89 -0.60
CA ARG A 83 -27.96 -5.74 -0.94
C ARG A 83 -26.73 -5.05 -0.36
N VAL A 84 -25.81 -5.83 0.20
CA VAL A 84 -24.41 -5.41 0.20
C VAL A 84 -24.11 -5.22 -1.29
N PRO A 85 -23.79 -4.00 -1.75
CA PRO A 85 -23.30 -3.84 -3.12
C PRO A 85 -22.23 -4.91 -3.31
N ASP A 86 -22.30 -5.71 -4.39
CA ASP A 86 -21.24 -6.68 -4.76
C ASP A 86 -19.95 -6.04 -4.32
N HIS A 87 -19.27 -6.64 -3.33
CA HIS A 87 -18.29 -5.93 -2.50
C HIS A 87 -17.55 -5.00 -3.45
N PRO A 88 -17.74 -3.66 -3.36
CA PRO A 88 -16.79 -2.84 -4.05
C PRO A 88 -15.51 -3.32 -3.39
N ASP A 89 -14.57 -3.80 -4.21
CA ASP A 89 -13.18 -3.78 -3.77
C ASP A 89 -13.05 -2.44 -3.02
N PRO A 90 -12.50 -2.37 -1.79
CA PRO A 90 -12.35 -1.08 -1.14
C PRO A 90 -11.69 -0.04 -2.07
N ASP A 91 -11.13 -0.48 -3.21
CA ASP A 91 -10.64 0.30 -4.34
C ASP A 91 -11.29 0.03 -5.73
N ALA A 92 -12.47 -0.57 -5.84
CA ALA A 92 -13.25 -0.51 -7.08
C ALA A 92 -13.74 0.92 -7.17
N ASP A 93 -13.01 1.71 -7.97
CA ASP A 93 -13.23 3.14 -8.18
C ASP A 93 -14.72 3.45 -8.16
N ALA A 94 -15.16 4.05 -7.04
CA ALA A 94 -16.11 5.13 -7.17
C ALA A 94 -15.39 6.08 -8.11
N GLY A 95 -15.76 6.03 -9.41
CA GLY A 95 -15.36 7.06 -10.35
C GLY A 95 -15.55 8.40 -9.67
N ASP A 96 -14.66 9.35 -9.93
CA ASP A 96 -14.57 10.66 -9.27
C ASP A 96 -15.89 11.49 -9.32
N ALA A 97 -16.93 10.94 -9.94
CA ALA A 97 -18.31 11.34 -9.83
C ALA A 97 -18.91 11.13 -8.41
N SER A 98 -18.78 12.17 -7.59
CA SER A 98 -19.85 12.73 -6.74
C SER A 98 -20.20 12.11 -5.37
N VAL A 99 -19.40 11.21 -4.79
CA VAL A 99 -19.53 10.86 -3.35
C VAL A 99 -18.18 10.98 -2.66
N GLY A 100 -18.07 11.94 -1.72
CA GLY A 100 -16.80 12.36 -1.10
C GLY A 100 -15.89 11.21 -0.67
N ARG A 101 -14.59 11.36 -0.98
CA ARG A 101 -13.50 10.42 -0.66
C ARG A 101 -13.63 9.93 0.79
N ARG A 102 -14.02 8.66 0.99
CA ARG A 102 -14.17 8.04 2.32
C ARG A 102 -12.89 7.36 2.82
N HIS A 103 -11.76 7.58 2.16
CA HIS A 103 -10.49 6.93 2.51
C HIS A 103 -9.62 7.92 3.29
N GLN A 104 -9.36 7.57 4.55
CA GLN A 104 -8.48 8.36 5.39
C GLN A 104 -7.04 8.22 4.89
N PRO A 105 -6.27 9.33 4.74
CA PRO A 105 -4.89 9.26 4.27
C PRO A 105 -4.05 8.34 5.16
N ARG A 106 -3.25 7.45 4.54
CA ARG A 106 -2.41 6.46 5.22
C ARG A 106 -0.93 6.80 5.07
N THR A 107 -0.11 6.23 5.95
CA THR A 107 1.35 6.33 5.84
C THR A 107 1.84 5.65 4.57
N ALA A 108 2.95 6.16 4.02
CA ALA A 108 3.49 5.71 2.75
C ALA A 108 3.85 4.23 2.77
N GLY A 109 4.38 3.73 3.89
CA GLY A 109 4.67 2.31 4.06
C GLY A 109 3.44 1.43 3.92
N LEU A 110 2.33 1.78 4.58
CA LEU A 110 1.11 0.99 4.54
C LEU A 110 0.40 1.10 3.19
N GLU A 111 0.25 2.33 2.69
CA GLU A 111 -0.46 2.60 1.44
C GLU A 111 0.27 1.94 0.26
N LEU A 112 1.58 2.17 0.12
CA LEU A 112 2.32 1.59 -1.00
C LEU A 112 2.36 0.06 -0.94
N THR A 113 2.45 -0.54 0.26
CA THR A 113 2.44 -2.00 0.41
C THR A 113 1.14 -2.61 -0.12
N ASP A 114 -0.02 -2.05 0.24
CA ASP A 114 -1.31 -2.53 -0.26
C ASP A 114 -1.41 -2.38 -1.78
N ARG A 115 -1.04 -1.21 -2.31
CA ARG A 115 -1.15 -0.92 -3.74
C ARG A 115 -0.18 -1.74 -4.60
N VAL A 116 1.05 -1.97 -4.15
CA VAL A 116 2.01 -2.84 -4.84
C VAL A 116 1.52 -4.30 -4.81
N ALA A 117 1.00 -4.80 -3.70
CA ALA A 117 0.43 -6.16 -3.64
C ALA A 117 -0.73 -6.36 -4.63
N ARG A 118 -1.54 -5.32 -4.85
CA ARG A 118 -2.59 -5.30 -5.88
C ARG A 118 -2.01 -5.28 -7.29
N ALA A 119 -0.99 -4.45 -7.54
CA ALA A 119 -0.34 -4.36 -8.85
C ALA A 119 0.21 -5.72 -9.32
N PHE A 120 0.71 -6.55 -8.40
CA PHE A 120 1.21 -7.92 -8.67
C PHE A 120 0.13 -8.94 -9.03
N ARG A 121 -1.17 -8.60 -8.93
CA ARG A 121 -2.26 -9.42 -9.48
C ARG A 121 -2.34 -9.35 -11.01
N SER A 122 -1.70 -8.34 -11.62
CA SER A 122 -1.59 -8.24 -13.07
C SER A 122 -0.61 -9.27 -13.63
N PRO A 123 -0.86 -9.86 -14.81
CA PRO A 123 0.14 -10.66 -15.52
C PRO A 123 1.39 -9.87 -15.87
N HIS A 124 1.29 -8.55 -16.04
CA HIS A 124 2.40 -7.68 -16.42
C HIS A 124 2.52 -6.55 -15.40
N VAL A 125 3.54 -6.63 -14.56
CA VAL A 125 3.76 -5.69 -13.46
C VAL A 125 4.74 -4.62 -13.90
N ARG A 126 4.36 -3.35 -13.78
CA ARG A 126 5.22 -2.20 -14.05
C ARG A 126 5.21 -1.25 -12.86
N ILE A 127 6.39 -0.85 -12.42
CA ILE A 127 6.54 0.09 -11.31
C ILE A 127 7.61 1.12 -11.70
N ASP A 128 7.21 2.39 -11.75
CA ASP A 128 8.13 3.51 -11.88
C ASP A 128 8.14 4.29 -10.57
N ALA A 129 9.31 4.54 -9.99
CA ALA A 129 9.44 5.15 -8.68
C ALA A 129 10.43 6.32 -8.69
N TYR A 130 10.01 7.50 -8.23
CA TYR A 130 10.88 8.64 -7.93
C TYR A 130 10.86 8.86 -6.42
N CYS A 131 12.01 8.69 -5.74
CA CYS A 131 12.06 8.76 -4.29
C CYS A 131 13.47 9.08 -3.76
N ALA A 132 13.59 9.39 -2.47
CA ALA A 132 14.85 9.76 -1.84
C ALA A 132 15.82 8.58 -1.64
N SER A 133 15.37 7.48 -1.02
CA SER A 133 16.22 6.36 -0.61
C SER A 133 15.86 5.01 -1.24
N GLY A 134 14.63 4.86 -1.75
CA GLY A 134 14.09 3.56 -2.17
C GLY A 134 13.52 2.69 -1.04
N GLU A 135 13.66 3.08 0.24
CA GLU A 135 13.24 2.29 1.40
C GLU A 135 11.76 1.90 1.36
N THR A 136 10.88 2.86 1.08
CA THR A 136 9.43 2.62 1.03
C THR A 136 9.07 1.61 -0.06
N LEU A 137 9.72 1.70 -1.22
CA LEU A 137 9.49 0.77 -2.32
C LEU A 137 10.01 -0.64 -1.99
N ALA A 138 11.21 -0.74 -1.44
CA ALA A 138 11.80 -2.02 -1.05
C ALA A 138 10.93 -2.75 -0.02
N SER A 139 10.41 -2.01 0.97
CA SER A 139 9.46 -2.54 1.96
C SER A 139 8.16 -3.02 1.30
N ALA A 140 7.56 -2.21 0.42
CA ALA A 140 6.32 -2.57 -0.27
C ALA A 140 6.45 -3.79 -1.20
N LEU A 141 7.63 -4.03 -1.75
CA LEU A 141 7.91 -5.17 -2.62
C LEU A 141 8.19 -6.48 -1.87
N ALA A 142 8.49 -6.43 -0.57
CA ALA A 142 8.85 -7.62 0.20
C ALA A 142 7.74 -8.70 0.19
N GLY A 143 6.50 -8.30 0.46
CA GLY A 143 5.33 -9.20 0.45
C GLY A 143 5.10 -9.87 -0.92
N PRO A 144 4.97 -9.11 -2.02
CA PRO A 144 4.83 -9.66 -3.36
C PRO A 144 5.96 -10.61 -3.77
N VAL A 145 7.22 -10.32 -3.43
CA VAL A 145 8.35 -11.21 -3.72
C VAL A 145 8.21 -12.55 -3.01
N VAL A 146 7.72 -12.54 -1.75
CA VAL A 146 7.42 -13.76 -1.00
C VAL A 146 6.26 -14.53 -1.64
N ALA A 147 5.16 -13.85 -2.00
CA ALA A 147 4.00 -14.47 -2.63
C ALA A 147 4.34 -15.13 -3.98
N VAL A 148 5.17 -14.48 -4.81
CA VAL A 148 5.68 -15.05 -6.07
C VAL A 148 6.59 -16.26 -5.79
N THR A 149 7.46 -16.16 -4.78
CA THR A 149 8.31 -17.27 -4.34
C THR A 149 7.51 -18.49 -3.87
N ALA A 150 6.39 -18.27 -3.18
CA ALA A 150 5.46 -19.31 -2.74
C ALA A 150 4.58 -19.86 -3.87
N GLY A 151 4.60 -19.24 -5.06
CA GLY A 151 3.77 -19.62 -6.20
C GLY A 151 2.31 -19.18 -6.10
N GLU A 152 1.97 -18.33 -5.12
CA GLU A 152 0.65 -17.72 -4.92
C GLU A 152 0.32 -16.69 -6.00
N GLN A 153 1.36 -16.04 -6.52
CA GLN A 153 1.29 -15.12 -7.66
C GLN A 153 2.29 -15.52 -8.74
N ARG A 154 1.92 -15.34 -10.01
CA ARG A 154 2.73 -15.77 -11.17
C ARG A 154 2.67 -14.72 -12.29
N PRO A 155 3.28 -13.55 -12.09
CA PRO A 155 3.36 -12.56 -13.16
C PRO A 155 4.22 -13.11 -14.31
N LEU A 156 3.85 -12.75 -15.53
CA LEU A 156 4.56 -13.09 -16.76
C LEU A 156 5.72 -12.12 -17.03
N SER A 157 5.61 -10.88 -16.56
CA SER A 157 6.69 -9.90 -16.62
C SER A 157 6.70 -8.97 -15.41
N LEU A 158 7.89 -8.55 -15.00
CA LEU A 158 8.11 -7.54 -13.97
C LEU A 158 9.11 -6.50 -14.47
N ARG A 159 8.68 -5.25 -14.57
CA ARG A 159 9.54 -4.10 -14.86
C ARG A 159 9.52 -3.12 -13.69
N VAL A 160 10.70 -2.78 -13.17
CA VAL A 160 10.86 -1.77 -12.13
C VAL A 160 11.91 -0.74 -12.56
N ARG A 161 11.53 0.54 -12.61
CA ARG A 161 12.42 1.68 -12.85
C ARG A 161 12.46 2.57 -11.61
N ILE A 162 13.65 2.93 -11.15
CA ILE A 162 13.82 3.76 -9.95
C ILE A 162 14.68 4.99 -10.27
N LEU A 163 14.13 6.17 -10.08
CA LEU A 163 14.85 7.44 -10.06
C LEU A 163 15.20 7.82 -8.62
N LEU A 164 16.50 7.96 -8.36
CA LEU A 164 17.06 8.34 -7.07
C LEU A 164 17.84 9.68 -7.19
N PRO A 165 17.97 10.45 -6.11
CA PRO A 165 18.88 11.59 -6.10
C PRO A 165 20.32 11.14 -6.31
N ASP A 166 21.14 11.99 -6.92
CA ASP A 166 22.58 11.77 -7.08
C ASP A 166 23.38 12.47 -5.97
N PRO A 167 23.79 11.77 -4.89
CA PRO A 167 24.50 12.36 -3.76
C PRO A 167 25.94 12.78 -4.09
N ASP A 168 26.46 12.42 -5.27
CA ASP A 168 27.73 12.93 -5.81
C ASP A 168 27.67 14.40 -6.22
N ASN A 169 26.47 14.93 -6.43
CA ASN A 169 26.25 16.27 -6.94
C ASN A 169 25.54 17.15 -5.89
N ALA A 170 25.44 18.45 -6.18
CA ALA A 170 24.80 19.39 -5.27
C ALA A 170 23.32 19.05 -5.07
N LEU A 171 22.94 18.79 -3.82
CA LEU A 171 21.56 18.58 -3.38
C LEU A 171 21.25 19.56 -2.24
N ALA A 172 20.04 20.11 -2.23
CA ALA A 172 19.52 20.93 -1.13
C ALA A 172 19.32 20.12 0.16
N LEU A 173 19.10 18.80 0.06
CA LEU A 173 18.92 17.88 1.19
C LEU A 173 19.52 16.51 0.88
N PRO A 174 19.92 15.75 1.91
CA PRO A 174 20.05 16.16 3.31
C PRO A 174 21.29 17.05 3.54
N GLN A 175 21.27 17.87 4.59
CA GLN A 175 22.39 18.77 4.96
C GLN A 175 22.45 19.01 6.48
N VAL A 176 23.62 19.37 7.02
CA VAL A 176 23.76 19.71 8.44
C VAL A 176 23.12 21.07 8.72
N VAL A 177 22.43 21.19 9.86
CA VAL A 177 21.85 22.46 10.30
C VAL A 177 22.98 23.45 10.59
N GLY A 178 22.99 24.57 9.86
CA GLY A 178 24.03 25.60 9.99
C GLY A 178 25.32 25.32 9.21
N ASP A 179 25.48 24.14 8.61
CA ASP A 179 26.62 23.79 7.74
C ASP A 179 26.19 22.99 6.49
N PRO A 180 25.66 23.67 5.45
CA PRO A 180 25.24 23.05 4.19
C PRO A 180 26.34 22.29 3.42
N GLN A 181 27.60 22.66 3.66
CA GLN A 181 28.73 22.15 2.90
C GLN A 181 29.22 20.80 3.44
N ASP A 182 28.92 20.49 4.70
CA ASP A 182 29.21 19.19 5.28
C ASP A 182 28.59 18.06 4.45
N SER A 183 29.44 17.17 3.94
CA SER A 183 29.06 16.09 3.05
C SER A 183 28.59 14.84 3.77
N ARG A 184 28.76 14.73 5.09
CA ARG A 184 28.42 13.52 5.87
C ARG A 184 26.96 13.07 5.67
N PRO A 185 25.94 13.96 5.64
CA PRO A 185 24.56 13.54 5.36
C PRO A 185 24.38 13.00 3.93
N ARG A 186 25.04 13.58 2.94
CA ARG A 186 25.00 13.11 1.54
C ARG A 186 25.74 11.77 1.37
N ALA A 187 26.85 11.57 2.08
CA ALA A 187 27.54 10.29 2.13
C ALA A 187 26.64 9.18 2.72
N ARG A 188 25.92 9.47 3.81
CA ARG A 188 24.92 8.54 4.37
C ARG A 188 23.82 8.22 3.36
N LEU A 189 23.28 9.23 2.67
CA LEU A 189 22.25 9.02 1.64
C LEU A 189 22.75 8.06 0.56
N ARG A 190 23.99 8.24 0.09
CA ARG A 190 24.65 7.33 -0.87
C ARG A 190 24.71 5.90 -0.36
N GLU A 191 25.25 5.70 0.86
CA GLU A 191 25.38 4.36 1.44
C GLU A 191 24.02 3.67 1.54
N VAL A 192 22.98 4.39 1.97
CA VAL A 192 21.61 3.87 2.09
C VAL A 192 21.03 3.53 0.71
N THR A 193 21.12 4.44 -0.27
CA THR A 193 20.56 4.20 -1.61
C THR A 193 21.26 3.05 -2.32
N GLU A 194 22.58 2.98 -2.26
CA GLU A 194 23.37 1.89 -2.87
C GLU A 194 23.03 0.54 -2.22
N HIS A 195 22.96 0.48 -0.88
CA HIS A 195 22.61 -0.74 -0.16
C HIS A 195 21.22 -1.26 -0.54
N ILE A 196 20.22 -0.39 -0.49
CA ILE A 196 18.82 -0.75 -0.80
C ILE A 196 18.68 -1.15 -2.26
N TRP A 197 19.29 -0.39 -3.16
CA TRP A 197 19.28 -0.71 -4.58
C TRP A 197 19.88 -2.09 -4.86
N GLY A 198 21.07 -2.36 -4.33
CA GLY A 198 21.74 -3.65 -4.51
C GLY A 198 20.88 -4.82 -4.01
N SER A 199 20.32 -4.70 -2.80
CA SER A 199 19.45 -5.71 -2.19
C SER A 199 18.17 -5.92 -3.00
N LEU A 200 17.49 -4.84 -3.40
CA LEU A 200 16.25 -4.90 -4.17
C LEU A 200 16.48 -5.52 -5.55
N ARG A 201 17.49 -5.04 -6.28
CA ARG A 201 17.84 -5.55 -7.60
C ARG A 201 18.16 -7.04 -7.56
N HIS A 202 18.95 -7.49 -6.57
CA HIS A 202 19.24 -8.90 -6.37
C HIS A 202 17.95 -9.69 -6.14
N SER A 203 17.14 -9.29 -5.18
CA SER A 203 15.90 -9.98 -4.79
C SER A 203 14.92 -10.15 -5.95
N LEU A 204 14.73 -9.11 -6.75
CA LEU A 204 13.82 -9.16 -7.90
C LEU A 204 14.39 -10.02 -9.05
N ARG A 205 15.68 -9.89 -9.37
CA ARG A 205 16.32 -10.71 -10.42
C ARG A 205 16.33 -12.19 -10.07
N MET A 206 16.38 -12.53 -8.79
CA MET A 206 16.28 -13.92 -8.34
C MET A 206 14.94 -14.58 -8.71
N LEU A 207 13.88 -13.81 -8.99
CA LEU A 207 12.61 -14.36 -9.48
C LEU A 207 12.75 -14.93 -10.90
N GLU A 208 13.53 -14.28 -11.76
CA GLU A 208 13.82 -14.76 -13.12
C GLU A 208 14.80 -15.94 -13.09
N VAL A 209 15.88 -15.84 -12.29
CA VAL A 209 16.87 -16.92 -12.14
C VAL A 209 16.22 -18.21 -11.64
N ARG A 210 15.16 -18.11 -10.83
CA ARG A 210 14.40 -19.25 -10.31
C ARG A 210 13.23 -19.66 -11.21
N GLU A 211 13.13 -19.08 -12.41
CA GLU A 211 12.08 -19.35 -13.40
C GLU A 211 10.66 -19.11 -12.87
N LEU A 212 10.51 -18.23 -11.87
CA LEU A 212 9.22 -17.87 -11.28
C LEU A 212 8.52 -16.76 -12.08
N VAL A 213 9.32 -15.89 -12.71
CA VAL A 213 8.86 -14.81 -13.58
C VAL A 213 9.68 -14.85 -14.87
N PRO A 214 9.08 -15.08 -16.04
CA PRO A 214 9.81 -15.25 -17.30
C PRO A 214 10.66 -14.06 -17.74
N GLU A 215 10.24 -12.84 -17.43
CA GLU A 215 10.96 -11.62 -17.79
C GLU A 215 11.04 -10.65 -16.61
N VAL A 216 12.24 -10.36 -16.14
CA VAL A 216 12.47 -9.37 -15.07
C VAL A 216 13.44 -8.29 -15.51
N ARG A 217 12.98 -7.04 -15.56
CA ARG A 217 13.81 -5.86 -15.82
C ARG A 217 13.79 -4.91 -14.64
N VAL A 218 14.95 -4.69 -14.04
CA VAL A 218 15.09 -3.83 -12.86
C VAL A 218 16.25 -2.88 -13.11
N GLU A 219 15.94 -1.59 -13.16
CA GLU A 219 16.85 -0.51 -13.53
C GLU A 219 16.74 0.64 -12.52
N ALA A 220 17.88 1.22 -12.15
CA ALA A 220 17.93 2.46 -11.39
C ALA A 220 18.75 3.50 -12.14
N ARG A 221 18.30 4.75 -12.06
CA ARG A 221 19.02 5.92 -12.54
C ARG A 221 19.06 6.97 -11.44
N LYS A 222 20.10 7.79 -11.45
CA LYS A 222 20.30 8.90 -10.54
C LYS A 222 20.17 10.24 -11.25
N VAL A 223 19.59 11.22 -10.58
CA VAL A 223 19.38 12.58 -11.08
C VAL A 223 19.80 13.61 -10.03
N SER A 224 20.46 14.69 -10.44
CA SER A 224 20.96 15.74 -9.54
C SER A 224 19.84 16.71 -9.14
N ILE A 225 18.74 16.18 -8.59
CA ILE A 225 17.57 16.91 -8.11
C ILE A 225 17.30 16.43 -6.69
N THR A 226 17.07 17.36 -5.77
CA THR A 226 16.55 17.03 -4.43
C THR A 226 15.06 16.68 -4.53
N PRO A 227 14.65 15.46 -4.18
CA PRO A 227 13.24 15.07 -4.24
C PRO A 227 12.42 15.90 -3.25
N THR A 228 11.46 16.67 -3.76
CA THR A 228 10.46 17.37 -2.95
C THR A 228 9.20 16.53 -2.73
N GLN A 229 9.06 15.48 -3.53
CA GLN A 229 7.97 14.52 -3.47
C GLN A 229 8.50 13.11 -3.77
N ARG A 230 7.77 12.12 -3.31
CA ARG A 230 7.86 10.75 -3.81
C ARG A 230 6.72 10.49 -4.78
N VAL A 231 6.99 9.75 -5.83
CA VAL A 231 6.02 9.38 -6.85
C VAL A 231 6.19 7.91 -7.17
N PHE A 232 5.09 7.16 -7.20
CA PHE A 232 5.05 5.77 -7.64
C PHE A 232 3.98 5.63 -8.70
N VAL A 233 4.34 5.18 -9.90
CA VAL A 233 3.40 4.84 -10.97
C VAL A 233 3.30 3.32 -11.03
N LEU A 234 2.11 2.78 -10.80
CA LEU A 234 1.83 1.35 -10.78
C LEU A 234 1.02 0.96 -12.02
N ASN A 235 1.53 -0.02 -12.76
CA ASN A 235 0.98 -0.58 -14.01
C ASN A 235 0.61 0.44 -15.10
N GLY A 236 1.00 1.71 -14.94
CA GLY A 236 0.66 2.80 -15.85
C GLY A 236 -0.77 3.34 -15.69
N GLU A 237 -1.48 2.91 -14.65
CA GLU A 237 -2.91 3.20 -14.39
C GLU A 237 -3.11 3.97 -13.08
N GLU A 238 -2.19 3.81 -12.14
CA GLU A 238 -2.27 4.40 -10.81
C GLU A 238 -1.00 5.18 -10.47
N VAL A 239 -1.19 6.31 -9.79
CA VAL A 239 -0.14 7.16 -9.26
C VAL A 239 -0.35 7.35 -7.76
N LEU A 240 0.70 7.11 -6.98
CA LEU A 240 0.80 7.51 -5.58
C LEU A 240 1.81 8.64 -5.42
N THR A 241 1.41 9.75 -4.80
CA THR A 241 2.31 10.88 -4.53
C THR A 241 2.33 11.25 -3.05
N GLY A 242 3.46 11.76 -2.57
CA GLY A 242 3.57 12.26 -1.20
C GLY A 242 4.70 13.28 -1.07
N HIS A 243 4.46 14.37 -0.36
CA HIS A 243 5.44 15.44 -0.20
C HIS A 243 6.50 15.05 0.84
N TYR A 244 7.76 15.32 0.53
CA TYR A 244 8.81 15.28 1.55
C TYR A 244 8.74 16.57 2.37
N GLN A 245 8.57 16.41 3.68
CA GLN A 245 8.70 17.52 4.62
C GLN A 245 10.14 17.62 5.10
N VAL A 246 10.66 18.84 5.14
CA VAL A 246 12.00 19.16 5.63
C VAL A 246 11.90 19.38 7.12
N LEU A 247 12.46 18.48 7.92
CA LEU A 247 12.47 18.59 9.37
C LEU A 247 13.89 18.43 9.91
N PRO A 248 14.23 19.13 11.00
CA PRO A 248 15.46 18.85 11.74
C PRO A 248 15.36 17.47 12.39
N ARG A 249 16.40 16.65 12.24
CA ARG A 249 16.53 15.35 12.89
C ARG A 249 17.93 15.22 13.47
N ARG A 250 18.01 14.74 14.72
CA ARG A 250 19.29 14.30 15.29
C ARG A 250 19.62 12.91 14.76
N VAL A 251 20.78 12.79 14.13
CA VAL A 251 21.30 11.53 13.59
C VAL A 251 22.67 11.27 14.18
N GLU A 252 22.93 10.02 14.51
CA GLU A 252 24.29 9.57 14.83
C GLU A 252 24.99 9.24 13.51
N LEU A 253 25.95 10.10 13.12
CA LEU A 253 26.78 9.92 11.93
C LEU A 253 28.23 9.83 12.37
N SER A 254 28.89 8.70 12.10
CA SER A 254 30.33 8.51 12.37
C SER A 254 30.75 8.81 13.82
N ARG A 255 29.94 8.38 14.81
CA ARG A 255 30.15 8.53 16.27
C ARG A 255 29.99 9.95 16.84
N ASP A 256 29.58 10.93 16.04
CA ASP A 256 29.24 12.27 16.51
C ASP A 256 27.76 12.58 16.19
N PRO A 257 26.90 12.79 17.20
CA PRO A 257 25.51 13.15 16.96
C PRO A 257 25.43 14.56 16.36
N MET A 258 24.76 14.68 15.22
CA MET A 258 24.54 15.96 14.55
C MET A 258 23.07 16.17 14.21
N GLU A 259 22.69 17.44 14.06
CA GLU A 259 21.36 17.82 13.61
C GLU A 259 21.40 18.09 12.10
N ILE A 260 20.54 17.41 11.35
CA ILE A 260 20.45 17.55 9.90
C ILE A 260 19.03 17.95 9.50
N TYR A 261 18.91 18.70 8.40
CA TYR A 261 17.66 18.76 7.67
C TYR A 261 17.55 17.50 6.81
N ASP A 262 16.50 16.71 7.06
CA ASP A 262 16.26 15.44 6.39
C ASP A 262 14.85 15.36 5.78
N MET A 263 14.67 14.39 4.89
CA MET A 263 13.41 14.07 4.24
C MET A 263 12.73 12.92 5.00
N LEU A 264 11.52 13.15 5.51
CA LEU A 264 10.74 12.11 6.19
C LEU A 264 10.43 10.94 5.23
N GLY A 265 11.00 9.77 5.49
CA GLY A 265 10.78 8.53 4.73
C GLY A 265 9.39 7.92 4.97
N LEU A 266 9.29 6.86 5.77
CA LEU A 266 8.12 5.98 5.82
C LEU A 266 6.83 6.59 6.40
N ASP A 267 6.94 7.58 7.30
CA ASP A 267 5.78 8.16 7.99
C ASP A 267 5.05 9.25 7.19
N GLY A 268 5.59 9.63 6.03
CA GLY A 268 4.93 10.57 5.12
C GLY A 268 3.61 10.00 4.60
N ILE A 269 2.64 10.85 4.29
CA ILE A 269 1.35 10.44 3.73
C ILE A 269 1.45 10.26 2.22
N LEU A 270 0.80 9.21 1.69
CA LEU A 270 0.59 9.03 0.26
C LEU A 270 -0.85 9.36 -0.14
N PHE A 271 -0.98 9.99 -1.30
CA PHE A 271 -2.23 10.31 -1.95
C PHE A 271 -2.34 9.50 -3.23
N ARG A 272 -3.47 8.82 -3.39
CA ARG A 272 -3.78 7.95 -4.53
C ARG A 272 -4.52 8.72 -5.61
N HIS A 273 -4.11 8.50 -6.86
CA HIS A 273 -4.78 8.97 -8.06
C HIS A 273 -4.85 7.80 -9.06
N THR A 274 -6.02 7.50 -9.59
CA THR A 274 -6.22 6.42 -10.57
C THR A 274 -6.93 6.99 -11.79
N ALA A 275 -6.53 6.56 -12.98
CA ALA A 275 -7.19 6.97 -14.22
C ALA A 275 -8.58 6.33 -14.27
N VAL A 276 -9.63 7.15 -14.16
CA VAL A 276 -11.02 6.71 -14.25
C VAL A 276 -11.48 6.86 -15.71
N PRO A 277 -11.90 5.78 -16.39
CA PRO A 277 -12.34 5.86 -17.78
C PRO A 277 -13.41 6.91 -18.01
N GLY A 278 -13.12 7.88 -18.89
CA GLY A 278 -14.02 8.97 -19.24
C GLY A 278 -13.92 10.20 -18.32
N ASP A 279 -13.10 10.15 -17.27
CA ASP A 279 -12.72 11.33 -16.49
C ASP A 279 -11.38 11.88 -16.99
N GLN A 280 -11.47 12.93 -17.81
CA GLN A 280 -10.31 13.56 -18.45
C GLN A 280 -9.28 14.11 -17.44
N VAL A 281 -9.69 14.50 -16.24
CA VAL A 281 -8.77 15.09 -15.26
C VAL A 281 -7.90 14.00 -14.64
N THR A 282 -8.53 12.90 -14.22
CA THR A 282 -7.80 11.79 -13.59
C THR A 282 -6.91 11.06 -14.59
N GLU A 283 -7.39 10.82 -15.82
CA GLU A 283 -6.62 10.24 -16.92
C GLU A 283 -5.41 11.13 -17.26
N ALA A 284 -5.63 12.43 -17.44
CA ALA A 284 -4.55 13.37 -17.74
C ALA A 284 -3.52 13.45 -16.60
N TYR A 285 -3.93 13.40 -15.33
CA TYR A 285 -2.97 13.42 -14.22
C TYR A 285 -2.01 12.22 -14.25
N VAL A 286 -2.54 11.01 -14.50
CA VAL A 286 -1.71 9.80 -14.63
C VAL A 286 -0.79 9.89 -15.83
N GLU A 287 -1.31 10.32 -16.99
CA GLU A 287 -0.52 10.48 -18.21
C GLU A 287 0.60 11.53 -18.05
N GLN A 288 0.27 12.72 -17.53
CA GLN A 288 1.26 13.77 -17.29
C GLN A 288 2.33 13.35 -16.28
N THR A 289 1.97 12.56 -15.27
CA THR A 289 2.96 12.02 -14.31
C THR A 289 3.92 11.04 -14.99
N LYS A 290 3.43 10.18 -15.88
CA LYS A 290 4.27 9.27 -16.67
C LYS A 290 5.21 10.05 -17.59
N LEU A 291 4.68 11.04 -18.32
CA LEU A 291 5.48 11.91 -19.19
C LEU A 291 6.57 12.65 -18.41
N TRP A 292 6.24 13.17 -17.22
CA TRP A 292 7.22 13.78 -16.33
C TRP A 292 8.31 12.78 -15.90
N PHE A 293 7.94 11.58 -15.46
CA PHE A 293 8.90 10.54 -15.08
C PHE A 293 9.82 10.18 -16.24
N ASP A 294 9.25 9.91 -17.42
CA ASP A 294 9.99 9.56 -18.63
C ASP A 294 10.89 10.70 -19.08
N SER A 295 10.45 11.95 -18.97
CA SER A 295 11.28 13.11 -19.29
C SER A 295 12.55 13.15 -18.45
N LEU A 296 12.47 12.86 -17.15
CA LEU A 296 13.66 12.79 -16.30
C LEU A 296 14.51 11.57 -16.63
N TRP A 297 13.85 10.41 -16.77
CA TRP A 297 14.47 9.12 -17.03
C TRP A 297 15.31 9.13 -18.30
N ASP A 298 14.74 9.61 -19.41
CA ASP A 298 15.35 9.52 -20.75
C ASP A 298 16.31 10.66 -21.08
N THR A 299 16.32 11.75 -20.31
CA THR A 299 17.16 12.94 -20.62
C THR A 299 18.33 13.13 -19.66
N ILE A 300 18.05 13.53 -18.42
CA ILE A 300 19.06 14.02 -17.47
C ILE A 300 19.45 12.98 -16.41
N ALA A 301 18.70 11.89 -16.29
CA ALA A 301 19.03 10.81 -15.39
C ALA A 301 20.16 9.94 -15.94
N ARG A 302 21.11 9.58 -15.09
CA ARG A 302 22.28 8.75 -15.42
C ARG A 302 22.11 7.35 -14.81
N PRO A 303 22.51 6.26 -15.48
CA PRO A 303 22.50 4.93 -14.89
C PRO A 303 23.17 4.88 -13.52
N MET A 304 22.56 4.16 -12.56
CA MET A 304 23.30 3.72 -11.37
C MET A 304 24.09 2.47 -11.73
N GLU A 305 25.41 2.54 -11.52
CA GLU A 305 26.28 1.39 -11.74
C GLU A 305 25.95 0.26 -10.72
N PRO A 306 26.09 -1.01 -11.12
CA PRO A 306 25.97 -2.20 -10.27
C PRO A 306 26.80 -2.23 -9.00
#